data_AF-A0A2J6R3E8-F1
#
_entry.id   AF-A0A2J6R3E8-F1
#
_cell.length_a   1.000
_cell.length_b   1.000
_cell.length_c   1.000
_cell.angle_alpha   90.00
_cell.angle_beta   90.00
_cell.angle_gamma   90.00
#
_symmetry.space_group_name_H-M   'P 1'
#
loop_
_entity.id
_entity.type
_entity.pdbx_description
1 polymer ?
#
loop_
_entity_poly.entity_id
_entity_poly.type
_entity_poly.pdbx_seq_one_letter_code
_entity_poly.pdbx_strand_id
1 'polypeptide(L)'
;MNDLDEHFNTNVLSVHNTTRAFLPLLEKGSLKKVVNVSTTLGSIAMAGFFAQTPCPAYKISKSMLNMLTVQYSLEYGPKGFTIFAISPGWLRTDLGGEAAVEQGAKATAEKIMGAGKDQNGQFLNIFIEGIGHYDGSNPPW
;
A
#
# COMPACT_ATOMS: atom_id res chain seq x y z
N MET A 1 0.60 9.86 21.35
CA MET A 1 1.11 8.98 20.27
C MET A 1 2.43 8.47 20.78
N ASN A 2 2.44 7.27 21.36
CA ASN A 2 3.60 6.73 22.10
C ASN A 2 4.15 5.47 21.41
N ASP A 3 3.61 5.14 20.24
CA ASP A 3 3.70 3.89 19.48
C ASP A 3 4.29 4.13 18.07
N LEU A 4 4.74 5.35 17.78
CA LEU A 4 5.24 5.73 16.46
C LEU A 4 6.46 4.90 16.04
N ASP A 5 7.40 4.66 16.96
CA ASP A 5 8.61 3.89 16.68
C ASP A 5 8.29 2.43 16.31
N GLU A 6 7.32 1.81 16.99
CA GLU A 6 6.87 0.45 16.71
C GLU A 6 6.25 0.35 15.31
N HIS A 7 5.38 1.30 14.98
CA HIS A 7 4.77 1.40 13.66
C HIS A 7 5.79 1.70 12.56
N PHE A 8 6.77 2.57 12.80
CA PHE A 8 7.85 2.84 11.85
C PHE A 8 8.69 1.58 11.59
N ASN A 9 9.12 0.90 12.65
CA ASN A 9 9.94 -0.30 12.55
C ASN A 9 9.23 -1.42 11.77
N THR A 10 7.94 -1.62 12.05
CA THR A 10 7.14 -2.69 11.42
C THR A 10 6.70 -2.31 10.01
N ASN A 11 6.06 -1.16 9.83
CA ASN A 11 5.38 -0.84 8.57
C ASN A 11 6.29 -0.18 7.52
N VAL A 12 7.47 0.32 7.91
CA VAL A 12 8.37 1.05 7.01
C VAL A 12 9.73 0.39 6.94
N LEU A 13 10.44 0.30 8.07
CA LEU A 13 11.83 -0.19 8.08
C LEU A 13 11.91 -1.67 7.70
N SER A 14 11.01 -2.52 8.22
CA SER A 14 10.96 -3.93 7.85
C SER A 14 10.63 -4.13 6.37
N VAL A 15 9.74 -3.30 5.79
CA VAL A 15 9.44 -3.34 4.36
C VAL A 15 10.67 -2.93 3.54
N HIS A 16 11.32 -1.81 3.89
CA HIS A 16 12.56 -1.37 3.24
C HIS A 16 13.62 -2.48 3.26
N ASN A 17 13.88 -3.08 4.43
CA ASN A 17 14.88 -4.12 4.61
C ASN A 17 14.55 -5.37 3.78
N THR A 18 13.27 -5.77 3.78
CA THR A 18 12.78 -6.91 2.99
C THR A 18 12.97 -6.63 1.50
N THR A 19 12.45 -5.52 0.99
CA THR A 19 12.61 -5.13 -0.42
C THR A 19 14.09 -5.12 -0.81
N ARG A 20 14.94 -4.45 -0.04
CA ARG A 20 16.39 -4.38 -0.29
C ARG A 20 17.05 -5.76 -0.37
N ALA A 21 16.68 -6.68 0.52
CA ALA A 21 17.24 -8.02 0.54
C ALA A 21 16.83 -8.85 -0.70
N PHE A 22 15.60 -8.68 -1.19
CA PHE A 22 15.08 -9.43 -2.34
C PHE A 22 15.39 -8.78 -3.70
N LEU A 23 15.75 -7.50 -3.74
CA LEU A 23 16.03 -6.77 -4.98
C LEU A 23 17.03 -7.48 -5.93
N PRO A 24 18.18 -8.01 -5.47
CA PRO A 24 19.12 -8.71 -6.35
C PRO A 24 18.52 -9.99 -6.99
N LEU A 25 17.55 -10.63 -6.33
CA LEU A 25 16.84 -11.79 -6.87
C LEU A 25 15.79 -11.35 -7.90
N LEU A 26 15.04 -10.29 -7.58
CA LEU A 26 14.07 -9.70 -8.51
C LEU A 26 14.74 -9.17 -9.78
N GLU A 27 15.93 -8.57 -9.68
CA GLU A 27 16.68 -8.07 -10.83
C GLU A 27 17.03 -9.19 -11.84
N LYS A 28 17.22 -10.43 -11.35
CA LYS A 28 17.46 -11.63 -12.17
C LYS A 28 16.17 -12.26 -12.72
N GLY A 29 15.02 -11.93 -12.14
CA GLY A 29 13.72 -12.45 -12.55
C GLY A 29 13.13 -11.71 -13.75
N SER A 30 12.19 -12.35 -14.43
CA SER A 30 11.39 -11.74 -15.50
C SER A 30 10.25 -10.87 -14.95
N LEU A 31 9.65 -11.26 -13.81
CA LEU A 31 8.62 -10.49 -13.13
C LEU A 31 9.25 -9.63 -12.02
N LYS A 32 9.52 -8.36 -12.34
CA LYS A 32 10.14 -7.38 -11.43
C LYS A 32 9.07 -6.55 -10.72
N LYS A 33 8.25 -7.19 -9.88
CA LYS A 33 7.10 -6.53 -9.23
C LYS A 33 7.26 -6.52 -7.71
N VAL A 34 7.06 -5.36 -7.09
CA VAL A 34 6.99 -5.18 -5.63
C VAL A 34 5.69 -4.46 -5.31
N VAL A 35 4.91 -4.99 -4.37
CA VAL A 35 3.65 -4.38 -3.95
C VAL A 35 3.67 -4.15 -2.46
N ASN A 36 3.46 -2.90 -2.06
CA ASN A 36 3.36 -2.53 -0.66
C ASN A 36 1.88 -2.41 -0.27
N VAL A 37 1.45 -3.22 0.70
CA VAL A 37 0.08 -3.13 1.23
C VAL A 37 0.00 -1.90 2.13
N SER A 38 -0.69 -0.87 1.64
CA SER A 38 -0.90 0.40 2.30
C SER A 38 -2.39 0.57 2.68
N THR A 39 -2.82 1.82 2.88
CA THR A 39 -4.19 2.17 3.26
C THR A 39 -4.46 3.62 2.90
N THR A 40 -5.69 3.94 2.52
CA THR A 40 -6.17 5.31 2.31
C THR A 40 -6.00 6.19 3.55
N LEU A 41 -5.93 5.61 4.74
CA LEU A 41 -5.58 6.31 5.99
C LEU A 41 -4.17 6.92 5.96
N GLY A 42 -3.27 6.40 5.13
CA GLY A 42 -1.94 6.94 4.90
C GLY A 42 -1.90 8.05 3.84
N SER A 43 -3.04 8.40 3.22
CA SER A 43 -3.09 9.54 2.31
C SER A 43 -3.09 10.86 3.07
N ILE A 44 -2.12 11.71 2.77
CA ILE A 44 -2.04 13.05 3.37
C ILE A 44 -3.21 13.90 2.87
N ALA A 45 -3.58 13.78 1.60
CA ALA A 45 -4.71 14.51 1.03
C ALA A 45 -6.06 14.10 1.65
N MET A 46 -6.20 12.86 2.10
CA MET A 46 -7.41 12.36 2.77
C MET A 46 -7.37 12.49 4.30
N ALA A 47 -6.32 13.09 4.89
CA ALA A 47 -6.18 13.15 6.35
C ALA A 47 -7.38 13.79 7.06
N GLY A 48 -7.99 14.82 6.45
CA GLY A 48 -9.20 15.47 6.95
C GLY A 48 -10.44 14.56 6.91
N PHE A 49 -10.60 13.75 5.85
CA PHE A 49 -11.67 12.76 5.75
C PHE A 49 -11.60 11.71 6.86
N PHE A 50 -10.38 11.33 7.26
CA PHE A 50 -10.12 10.36 8.33
C PHE A 50 -9.85 10.98 9.70
N ALA A 51 -10.24 12.24 9.95
CA ALA A 51 -9.90 12.93 11.21
C ALA A 51 -10.38 12.17 12.46
N GLN A 52 -11.52 11.48 12.37
CA GLN A 52 -12.14 10.76 13.49
C GLN A 52 -11.58 9.34 13.73
N THR A 53 -10.68 8.84 12.88
CA THR A 53 -10.04 7.52 13.08
C THR A 53 -8.81 7.67 13.99
N PRO A 54 -8.81 7.16 15.24
CA PRO A 54 -7.80 7.51 16.24
C PRO A 54 -6.53 6.63 16.17
N CYS A 55 -5.91 6.52 15.00
CA CYS A 55 -4.71 5.71 14.76
C CYS A 55 -3.53 6.51 14.15
N PRO A 56 -3.11 7.64 14.77
CA PRO A 56 -2.26 8.60 14.10
C PRO A 56 -0.84 8.06 13.80
N ALA A 57 -0.26 7.20 14.64
CA ALA A 57 1.02 6.54 14.34
C ALA A 57 0.93 5.61 13.13
N TYR A 58 -0.16 4.83 13.03
CA TYR A 58 -0.43 3.99 11.87
C TYR A 58 -0.55 4.81 10.59
N LYS A 59 -1.33 5.92 10.61
CA LYS A 59 -1.46 6.84 9.47
C LYS A 59 -0.10 7.35 9.00
N ILE A 60 0.72 7.88 9.92
CA ILE A 60 2.06 8.38 9.62
C ILE A 60 2.93 7.28 9.00
N SER A 61 2.94 6.08 9.58
CA SER A 61 3.76 4.97 9.07
C SER A 61 3.35 4.56 7.65
N LYS A 62 2.06 4.65 7.30
CA LYS A 62 1.56 4.32 5.97
C LYS A 62 1.80 5.45 4.97
N SER A 63 1.80 6.71 5.38
CA SER A 63 2.30 7.82 4.56
C SER A 63 3.80 7.69 4.27
N MET A 64 4.59 7.26 5.25
CA MET A 64 6.01 6.98 5.05
C MET A 64 6.23 5.81 4.07
N LEU A 65 5.45 4.72 4.20
CA LEU A 65 5.48 3.60 3.27
C LEU A 65 5.07 4.02 1.84
N ASN A 66 4.10 4.93 1.71
CA ASN A 66 3.72 5.52 0.42
C ASN A 66 4.90 6.24 -0.23
N MET A 67 5.59 7.13 0.50
CA MET A 67 6.78 7.80 -0.02
C MET A 67 7.92 6.81 -0.35
N LEU A 68 8.15 5.82 0.51
CA LEU A 68 9.13 4.76 0.25
C LEU A 68 8.84 4.04 -1.08
N THR A 69 7.57 3.74 -1.35
CA THR A 69 7.10 3.13 -2.61
C THR A 69 7.45 4.01 -3.82
N VAL A 70 7.18 5.32 -3.72
CA VAL A 70 7.50 6.28 -4.80
C VAL A 70 9.00 6.37 -5.04
N GLN A 71 9.83 6.41 -3.99
CA GLN A 71 11.29 6.47 -4.17
C GLN A 71 11.84 5.21 -4.86
N TYR A 72 11.38 4.02 -4.43
CA TYR A 72 11.74 2.77 -5.10
C TYR A 72 11.24 2.72 -6.55
N SER A 73 10.03 3.21 -6.84
CA SER A 73 9.48 3.18 -8.20
C SER A 73 10.26 4.09 -9.16
N LEU A 74 10.76 5.23 -8.67
CA LEU A 74 11.60 6.16 -9.43
C LEU A 74 12.99 5.57 -9.69
N GLU A 75 13.61 4.95 -8.68
CA GLU A 75 14.96 4.36 -8.81
C GLU A 75 14.96 3.10 -9.68
N TYR A 76 13.99 2.21 -9.49
CA TYR A 76 13.96 0.88 -10.13
C TYR A 76 13.06 0.82 -11.38
N GLY A 77 12.22 1.82 -11.62
CA GLY A 77 11.41 1.94 -12.83
C GLY A 77 12.23 1.83 -14.12
N PRO A 78 13.35 2.58 -14.27
CA PRO A 78 14.26 2.45 -15.41
C PRO A 78 14.87 1.04 -15.57
N LYS A 79 14.96 0.27 -14.48
CA LYS A 79 15.43 -1.14 -14.48
C LYS A 79 14.33 -2.14 -14.82
N GLY A 80 13.14 -1.66 -15.19
CA GLY A 80 11.99 -2.46 -15.59
C GLY A 80 11.11 -2.94 -14.45
N PHE A 81 11.24 -2.37 -13.25
CA PHE A 81 10.38 -2.72 -12.12
C PHE A 81 9.01 -2.06 -12.19
N THR A 82 8.02 -2.75 -11.63
CA THR A 82 6.70 -2.21 -11.28
C THR A 82 6.57 -2.24 -9.77
N ILE A 83 6.66 -1.07 -9.13
CA ILE A 83 6.59 -0.90 -7.67
C ILE A 83 5.45 0.06 -7.35
N PHE A 84 4.46 -0.40 -6.59
CA PHE A 84 3.28 0.40 -6.25
C PHE A 84 2.72 0.03 -4.89
N ALA A 85 1.84 0.90 -4.38
CA ALA A 85 1.12 0.66 -3.13
C ALA A 85 -0.32 0.26 -3.44
N ILE A 86 -0.95 -0.53 -2.57
CA ILE A 86 -2.36 -0.89 -2.70
C ILE A 86 -3.09 -0.79 -1.37
N SER A 87 -4.26 -0.16 -1.37
CA SER A 87 -5.20 -0.16 -0.26
C SER A 87 -6.16 -1.35 -0.42
N PRO A 88 -6.15 -2.34 0.50
CA PRO A 88 -6.81 -3.63 0.29
C PRO A 88 -8.28 -3.66 0.74
N GLY A 89 -8.84 -2.53 1.19
CA GLY A 89 -10.15 -2.50 1.82
C GLY A 89 -10.13 -2.31 3.34
N TRP A 90 -11.28 -1.96 3.91
CA TRP A 90 -11.53 -2.03 5.36
C TRP A 90 -12.19 -3.38 5.68
N LEU A 91 -11.34 -4.41 5.76
CA LEU A 91 -11.75 -5.81 5.80
C LEU A 91 -11.91 -6.32 7.24
N ARG A 92 -12.88 -7.21 7.49
CA ARG A 92 -13.16 -7.84 8.79
C ARG A 92 -12.02 -8.73 9.29
N THR A 93 -10.98 -8.10 9.81
CA THR A 93 -9.80 -8.69 10.45
C THR A 93 -9.66 -8.17 11.88
N ASP A 94 -8.63 -8.60 12.61
CA ASP A 94 -8.34 -8.07 13.95
C ASP A 94 -8.00 -6.56 13.93
N LEU A 95 -7.59 -6.00 12.78
CA LEU A 95 -7.41 -4.55 12.60
C LEU A 95 -8.73 -3.78 12.45
N GLY A 96 -9.87 -4.47 12.54
CA GLY A 96 -11.22 -3.95 12.31
C GLY A 96 -11.60 -3.90 10.83
N GLY A 97 -12.86 -3.62 10.54
CA GLY A 97 -13.40 -3.53 9.18
C GLY A 97 -14.79 -4.10 9.06
N GLU A 98 -15.41 -3.85 7.90
CA GLU A 98 -16.80 -4.21 7.64
C GLU A 98 -16.94 -5.17 6.44
N ALA A 99 -16.00 -5.10 5.50
CA ALA A 99 -16.03 -5.93 4.29
C ALA A 99 -15.54 -7.36 4.55
N ALA A 100 -16.01 -8.32 3.76
CA ALA A 100 -15.53 -9.70 3.84
C ALA A 100 -14.05 -9.79 3.43
N VAL A 101 -13.28 -10.60 4.18
CA VAL A 101 -11.84 -10.79 3.92
C VAL A 101 -11.62 -11.43 2.56
N GLU A 102 -12.43 -12.42 2.20
CA GLU A 102 -12.34 -13.16 0.96
C GLU A 102 -12.55 -12.24 -0.26
N GLN A 103 -13.51 -11.31 -0.15
CA GLN A 103 -13.78 -10.32 -1.18
C GLN A 103 -12.59 -9.38 -1.37
N GLY A 104 -12.08 -8.81 -0.27
CA GLY A 104 -10.94 -7.90 -0.30
C GLY A 104 -9.66 -8.56 -0.82
N ALA A 105 -9.37 -9.77 -0.35
CA ALA A 105 -8.22 -10.55 -0.78
C ALA A 105 -8.27 -10.89 -2.27
N LYS A 106 -9.44 -11.33 -2.76
CA LYS A 106 -9.65 -11.62 -4.19
C LYS A 106 -9.45 -10.36 -5.04
N ALA A 107 -10.13 -9.26 -4.71
CA ALA A 107 -10.02 -8.01 -5.46
C ALA A 107 -8.60 -7.44 -5.44
N THR A 108 -7.90 -7.55 -4.31
CA THR A 108 -6.49 -7.14 -4.16
C THR A 108 -5.59 -7.99 -5.04
N ALA A 109 -5.75 -9.32 -5.04
CA ALA A 109 -4.97 -10.22 -5.88
C ALA A 109 -5.20 -9.95 -7.38
N GLU A 110 -6.44 -9.76 -7.80
CA GLU A 110 -6.79 -9.41 -9.18
C GLU A 110 -6.14 -8.09 -9.61
N LYS A 111 -6.20 -7.05 -8.77
CA LYS A 111 -5.56 -5.76 -9.02
C LYS A 111 -4.03 -5.89 -9.13
N ILE A 112 -3.41 -6.68 -8.23
CA ILE A 112 -1.96 -6.93 -8.24
C ILE A 112 -1.53 -7.66 -9.53
N MET A 113 -2.27 -8.67 -9.93
CA MET A 113 -1.97 -9.46 -11.12
C MET A 113 -2.16 -8.63 -12.40
N GLY A 114 -3.19 -7.79 -12.47
CA GLY A 114 -3.47 -6.92 -13.61
C GLY A 114 -2.57 -5.69 -13.72
N ALA A 115 -1.95 -5.23 -12.63
CA ALA A 115 -1.09 -4.05 -12.64
C ALA A 115 0.19 -4.26 -13.47
N GLY A 116 0.46 -3.36 -14.41
CA GLY A 116 1.64 -3.35 -15.27
C GLY A 116 2.57 -2.18 -14.99
N LYS A 117 3.45 -1.87 -15.94
CA LYS A 117 4.39 -0.75 -15.85
C LYS A 117 3.69 0.61 -15.69
N ASP A 118 2.49 0.75 -16.25
CA ASP A 118 1.68 1.97 -16.16
C ASP A 118 1.24 2.30 -14.73
N GLN A 119 1.23 1.30 -13.83
CA GLN A 119 0.92 1.47 -12.41
C GLN A 119 2.17 1.69 -11.55
N ASN A 120 3.38 1.70 -12.12
CA ASN A 120 4.60 1.95 -11.36
C ASN A 120 4.52 3.32 -10.68
N GLY A 121 4.76 3.37 -9.36
CA GLY A 121 4.68 4.59 -8.57
C GLY A 121 3.27 5.09 -8.31
N GLN A 122 2.23 4.28 -8.50
CA GLN A 122 0.85 4.65 -8.17
C GLN A 122 0.40 4.10 -6.82
N PHE A 123 -0.67 4.70 -6.30
CA PHE A 123 -1.44 4.17 -5.19
C PHE A 123 -2.73 3.57 -5.72
N LEU A 124 -2.88 2.25 -5.64
CA LEU A 124 -4.06 1.57 -6.14
C LEU A 124 -5.09 1.35 -5.03
N ASN A 125 -6.35 1.34 -5.41
CA ASN A 125 -7.47 0.99 -4.54
C ASN A 125 -8.27 -0.15 -5.16
N ILE A 126 -8.87 -0.97 -4.31
CA ILE A 126 -9.87 -1.93 -4.73
C ILE A 126 -11.27 -1.33 -4.65
N PHE A 127 -12.22 -1.97 -5.34
CA PHE A 127 -13.63 -1.69 -5.18
C PHE A 127 -14.23 -2.60 -4.10
N ILE A 128 -14.96 -2.01 -3.15
CA ILE A 128 -15.81 -2.74 -2.20
C ILE A 128 -17.19 -2.10 -2.19
N GLU A 129 -18.18 -2.90 -2.54
CA GLU A 129 -19.58 -2.49 -2.49
C GLU A 129 -19.97 -2.01 -1.09
N GLY A 130 -20.60 -0.85 -1.01
CA GLY A 130 -21.07 -0.26 0.25
C GLY A 130 -20.02 0.53 1.05
N ILE A 131 -18.73 0.54 0.66
CA ILE A 131 -17.70 1.34 1.34
C ILE A 131 -17.20 2.45 0.42
N GLY A 132 -17.72 3.67 0.60
CA GLY A 132 -17.67 4.74 -0.41
C GLY A 132 -16.28 5.17 -0.89
N HIS A 133 -15.23 5.08 -0.07
CA HIS A 133 -13.86 5.42 -0.49
C HIS A 133 -13.07 4.24 -1.07
N TYR A 134 -13.69 3.06 -1.19
CA TYR A 134 -13.21 1.89 -1.93
C TYR A 134 -14.01 1.74 -3.22
N ASP A 135 -13.87 2.73 -4.11
CA ASP A 135 -14.58 2.80 -5.39
C ASP A 135 -13.75 2.23 -6.56
N GLY A 136 -12.57 1.68 -6.28
CA GLY A 136 -11.63 1.16 -7.28
C GLY A 136 -10.78 2.21 -8.00
N SER A 137 -11.05 3.50 -7.81
CA SER A 137 -10.23 4.60 -8.30
C SER A 137 -8.96 4.75 -7.45
N ASN A 138 -7.88 5.24 -8.06
CA ASN A 138 -6.63 5.44 -7.34
C ASN A 138 -6.79 6.59 -6.32
N PRO A 139 -6.46 6.39 -5.04
CA PRO A 139 -6.52 7.46 -4.06
C PRO A 139 -5.42 8.49 -4.36
N PRO A 140 -5.57 9.73 -3.90
CA PRO A 140 -4.42 10.62 -3.81
C PRO A 140 -3.41 10.06 -2.80
N TRP A 141 -2.15 10.47 -2.93
CA TRP A 141 -1.10 10.14 -1.97
C TRP A 141 -1.30 10.78 -0.59
#